data_AF-A0A8J7H8H7-F1
#
_entry.id   AF-A0A8J7H8H7-F1
#
_cell.length_a   1.000
_cell.length_b   1.000
_cell.length_c   1.000
_cell.angle_alpha   90.00
_cell.angle_beta   90.00
_cell.angle_gamma   90.00
#
_symmetry.space_group_name_H-M   'P 1'
#
loop_
_entity.id
_entity.type
_entity.pdbx_description
1 polymer ?
#
loop_
_entity_poly.entity_id
_entity_poly.type
_entity_poly.pdbx_seq_one_letter_code
_entity_poly.pdbx_strand_id
1 'polypeptide(L)'
;MNAIIPFRVNYVPMKKLALISFAKNPDILYRGFELQYLDGKPYGTGWRVLAYRNDYYVDVYDDLSLNTIENERFDVAEKGLKNYTKREFREMVFEKTESGILIGFSFLDISNRNIYVNIKENTDRVSKAMNMLAPVGAGSEKPSSLPLFFLYEFDFVRKRKTDIIIEIDGKKYKADNFPFPVTKELQWRYYTRYSMDCQIIEFAKADEGKLIPIELTEDFTYTDGQITYSFTPNNKNISLKSIVIDDKRHPVEIEFHEPILTECNQEVALDGRFHVTTETVMGTVKGTYQLELANGVCKFSMSPDEGWKSVPNSFLTKMILSSKSIFCTWPKTYWYEQVIDMNNMEARSRWIKK
;
A
#
# COMPACT_ATOMS: atom_id res chain seq x y z
N MET A 1 13.32 -30.48 -4.91
CA MET A 1 12.16 -30.84 -4.06
C MET A 1 11.07 -29.83 -4.37
N ASN A 2 9.79 -30.22 -4.41
CA ASN A 2 8.73 -29.31 -4.82
C ASN A 2 7.96 -28.78 -3.62
N ALA A 3 7.35 -27.62 -3.76
CA ALA A 3 6.43 -27.04 -2.79
C ALA A 3 5.30 -26.30 -3.50
N ILE A 4 4.31 -25.88 -2.73
CA ILE A 4 3.22 -25.02 -3.19
C ILE A 4 3.27 -23.70 -2.43
N ILE A 5 3.10 -22.59 -3.14
CA ILE A 5 2.87 -21.29 -2.52
C ILE A 5 1.37 -21.12 -2.34
N PRO A 6 0.84 -21.13 -1.10
CA PRO A 6 -0.61 -21.06 -0.89
C PRO A 6 -1.17 -19.71 -1.35
N PHE A 7 -0.45 -18.61 -1.13
CA PHE A 7 -0.88 -17.28 -1.53
C PHE A 7 0.30 -16.42 -1.98
N ARG A 8 0.07 -15.50 -2.90
CA ARG A 8 1.10 -14.62 -3.46
C ARG A 8 1.17 -13.29 -2.72
N VAL A 9 2.38 -12.77 -2.64
CA VAL A 9 2.66 -11.38 -2.27
C VAL A 9 3.00 -10.62 -3.55
N ASN A 10 2.46 -9.41 -3.70
CA ASN A 10 2.92 -8.51 -4.75
C ASN A 10 3.61 -7.29 -4.14
N TYR A 11 4.64 -6.82 -4.83
CA TYR A 11 5.28 -5.56 -4.55
C TYR A 11 4.92 -4.55 -5.65
N VAL A 12 4.51 -3.35 -5.24
CA VAL A 12 4.26 -2.23 -6.17
C VAL A 12 5.38 -1.20 -5.98
N PRO A 13 6.17 -0.90 -7.04
CA PRO A 13 7.38 -0.08 -6.96
C PRO A 13 7.09 1.43 -6.88
N MET A 14 6.15 1.85 -6.03
CA MET A 14 5.86 3.26 -5.78
C MET A 14 6.87 3.83 -4.79
N LYS A 15 7.65 4.82 -5.23
CA LYS A 15 8.74 5.41 -4.45
C LYS A 15 8.40 6.73 -3.78
N LYS A 16 7.47 7.51 -4.35
CA LYS A 16 7.03 8.80 -3.79
C LYS A 16 5.53 8.94 -3.91
N LEU A 17 4.94 9.67 -2.97
CA LEU A 17 3.50 9.88 -2.89
C LEU A 17 3.18 11.27 -2.34
N ALA A 18 2.28 12.01 -2.99
CA ALA A 18 1.69 13.23 -2.44
C ALA A 18 0.18 13.25 -2.63
N LEU A 19 -0.57 13.51 -1.57
CA LEU A 19 -2.02 13.69 -1.60
C LEU A 19 -2.34 15.16 -1.38
N ILE A 20 -2.95 15.79 -2.39
CA ILE A 20 -3.28 17.21 -2.48
C ILE A 20 -4.81 17.33 -2.40
N SER A 21 -5.31 17.65 -1.20
CA SER A 21 -6.74 17.73 -0.92
C SER A 21 -7.28 19.16 -1.04
N PHE A 22 -8.39 19.32 -1.73
CA PHE A 22 -9.18 20.56 -1.84
C PHE A 22 -10.68 20.25 -1.78
N ALA A 23 -11.05 19.24 -0.99
CA ALA A 23 -12.38 18.67 -0.94
C ALA A 23 -13.39 19.59 -0.22
N LYS A 24 -12.93 20.57 0.58
CA LYS A 24 -13.82 21.56 1.20
C LYS A 24 -14.30 22.63 0.21
N ASN A 25 -13.62 22.78 -0.91
CA ASN A 25 -13.99 23.68 -2.00
C ASN A 25 -13.60 23.04 -3.34
N PRO A 26 -14.32 21.98 -3.77
CA PRO A 26 -13.91 21.17 -4.89
C PRO A 26 -14.12 21.88 -6.24
N ASP A 27 -13.43 21.37 -7.25
CA ASP A 27 -13.79 21.60 -8.65
C ASP A 27 -15.12 20.93 -8.99
N ILE A 28 -15.70 21.26 -10.14
CA ILE A 28 -16.92 20.61 -10.62
C ILE A 28 -16.75 19.09 -10.72
N LEU A 29 -15.55 18.61 -11.07
CA LEU A 29 -15.27 17.18 -11.21
C LEU A 29 -14.44 16.62 -10.05
N TYR A 30 -13.39 17.33 -9.63
CA TYR A 30 -12.39 16.79 -8.72
C TYR A 30 -12.42 17.43 -7.32
N ARG A 31 -12.02 16.64 -6.32
CA ARG A 31 -11.86 17.05 -4.92
C ARG A 31 -10.45 16.85 -4.37
N GLY A 32 -9.56 16.24 -5.15
CA GLY A 32 -8.18 16.00 -4.76
C GLY A 32 -7.37 15.34 -5.86
N PHE A 33 -6.05 15.45 -5.74
CA PHE A 33 -5.09 14.74 -6.58
C PHE A 33 -4.14 13.93 -5.71
N GLU A 34 -3.73 12.77 -6.20
CA GLU A 34 -2.65 11.98 -5.64
C GLU A 34 -1.58 11.76 -6.71
N LEU A 35 -0.40 12.31 -6.48
CA LEU A 35 0.77 12.15 -7.34
C LEU A 35 1.62 11.00 -6.83
N GLN A 36 1.95 10.08 -7.72
CA GLN A 36 2.77 8.89 -7.45
C GLN A 36 3.98 8.87 -8.38
N TYR A 37 5.16 8.53 -7.84
CA TYR A 37 6.33 8.17 -8.64
C TYR A 37 6.50 6.66 -8.62
N LEU A 38 6.43 6.03 -9.80
CA LEU A 38 6.65 4.60 -9.97
C LEU A 38 8.04 4.40 -10.57
N ASP A 39 8.81 3.45 -10.03
CA ASP A 39 10.15 3.12 -10.52
C ASP A 39 10.44 1.64 -10.32
N GLY A 40 10.03 0.83 -11.30
CA GLY A 40 10.26 -0.61 -11.32
C GLY A 40 9.22 -1.37 -12.16
N LYS A 41 9.44 -2.67 -12.31
CA LYS A 41 8.50 -3.55 -13.00
C LYS A 41 7.21 -3.76 -12.17
N PRO A 42 6.06 -3.97 -12.84
CA PRO A 42 5.87 -3.99 -14.29
C PRO A 42 5.71 -2.60 -14.92
N TYR A 43 5.58 -1.54 -14.12
CA TYR A 43 5.18 -0.19 -14.54
C TYR A 43 6.25 0.57 -15.34
N GLY A 44 7.52 0.25 -15.19
CA GLY A 44 8.62 1.08 -15.69
C GLY A 44 8.90 2.24 -14.74
N THR A 45 9.38 3.36 -15.27
CA THR A 45 9.78 4.53 -14.48
C THR A 45 9.02 5.75 -14.99
N GLY A 46 8.28 6.42 -14.13
CA GLY A 46 7.44 7.56 -14.52
C GLY A 46 6.46 8.00 -13.44
N TRP A 47 5.55 8.89 -13.83
CA TRP A 47 4.61 9.54 -12.93
C TRP A 47 3.18 9.10 -13.18
N ARG A 48 2.40 9.01 -12.11
CA ARG A 48 0.98 8.72 -12.14
C ARG A 48 0.22 9.73 -11.29
N VAL A 49 -0.92 10.21 -11.77
CA VAL A 49 -1.85 11.03 -11.01
C VAL A 49 -3.19 10.31 -10.90
N LEU A 50 -3.64 10.08 -9.66
CA LEU A 50 -5.02 9.71 -9.34
C LEU A 50 -5.81 10.99 -9.05
N ALA A 51 -6.80 11.31 -9.87
CA ALA A 51 -7.71 12.43 -9.64
C ALA A 51 -9.00 11.92 -8.97
N TYR A 52 -9.19 12.31 -7.71
CA TYR A 52 -10.35 11.93 -6.92
C TYR A 52 -11.56 12.76 -7.35
N ARG A 53 -12.61 12.08 -7.82
CA ARG A 53 -13.84 12.71 -8.29
C ARG A 53 -14.84 12.95 -7.16
N ASN A 54 -15.78 13.85 -7.39
CA ASN A 54 -16.90 14.11 -6.49
C ASN A 54 -17.89 12.93 -6.39
N ASP A 55 -17.95 12.05 -7.39
CA ASP A 55 -18.79 10.84 -7.42
C ASP A 55 -18.14 9.60 -6.74
N TYR A 56 -16.98 9.81 -6.11
CA TYR A 56 -16.15 8.82 -5.40
C TYR A 56 -15.47 7.78 -6.29
N TYR A 57 -15.41 7.99 -7.60
CA TYR A 57 -14.45 7.25 -8.44
C TYR A 57 -13.13 8.01 -8.57
N VAL A 58 -12.12 7.35 -9.15
CA VAL A 58 -10.85 7.97 -9.54
C VAL A 58 -10.65 7.95 -11.06
N ASP A 59 -10.17 9.06 -11.61
CA ASP A 59 -9.58 9.08 -12.95
C ASP A 59 -8.06 8.92 -12.81
N VAL A 60 -7.46 8.01 -13.58
CA VAL A 60 -6.02 7.70 -13.53
C VAL A 60 -5.34 8.22 -14.78
N TYR A 61 -4.28 9.00 -14.56
CA TYR A 61 -3.45 9.58 -15.59
C TYR A 61 -2.03 9.06 -15.44
N ASP A 62 -1.55 8.31 -16.42
CA ASP A 62 -0.17 7.83 -16.47
C ASP A 62 0.66 8.68 -17.42
N ASP A 63 1.90 8.96 -17.03
CA ASP A 63 2.88 9.54 -17.94
C ASP A 63 3.15 8.62 -19.14
N LEU A 64 3.55 9.19 -20.27
CA LEU A 64 3.85 8.44 -21.49
C LEU A 64 4.96 7.39 -21.30
N SER A 65 5.86 7.59 -20.34
CA SER A 65 6.96 6.66 -20.00
C SER A 65 6.51 5.38 -19.27
N LEU A 66 5.34 5.37 -18.64
CA LEU A 66 4.85 4.20 -17.91
C LEU A 66 4.26 3.15 -18.84
N ASN A 67 4.42 1.87 -18.49
CA ASN A 67 3.75 0.77 -19.16
C ASN A 67 2.28 0.71 -18.75
N THR A 68 1.39 0.46 -19.71
CA THR A 68 0.00 0.13 -19.40
C THR A 68 -0.08 -1.31 -18.90
N ILE A 69 -0.66 -1.51 -17.73
CA ILE A 69 -0.87 -2.82 -17.14
C ILE A 69 -2.30 -3.27 -17.44
N GLU A 70 -2.44 -4.38 -18.15
CA GLU A 70 -3.76 -4.94 -18.47
C GLU A 70 -4.50 -5.33 -17.19
N ASN A 71 -5.77 -4.96 -17.10
CA ASN A 71 -6.66 -5.26 -15.97
C ASN A 71 -6.14 -4.77 -14.61
N GLU A 72 -5.32 -3.71 -14.59
CA GLU A 72 -4.94 -3.05 -13.34
C GLU A 72 -6.20 -2.57 -12.61
N ARG A 73 -6.31 -2.95 -11.34
CA ARG A 73 -7.45 -2.62 -10.50
C ARG A 73 -7.07 -1.51 -9.52
N PHE A 74 -8.00 -0.58 -9.33
CA PHE A 74 -7.87 0.52 -8.37
C PHE A 74 -8.86 0.34 -7.20
N ASP A 75 -9.11 -0.92 -6.81
CA ASP A 75 -10.15 -1.31 -5.85
C ASP A 75 -9.90 -0.80 -4.42
N VAL A 76 -8.70 -0.30 -4.14
CA VAL A 76 -8.33 0.35 -2.88
C VAL A 76 -8.57 1.86 -2.89
N ALA A 77 -8.90 2.45 -4.04
CA ALA A 77 -9.18 3.88 -4.20
C ALA A 77 -10.69 4.14 -4.33
N GLU A 78 -11.36 4.32 -3.19
CA GLU A 78 -12.79 4.66 -3.11
C GLU A 78 -13.69 3.65 -3.88
N LYS A 79 -14.52 4.09 -4.84
CA LYS A 79 -15.34 3.21 -5.69
C LYS A 79 -14.58 2.58 -6.87
N GLY A 80 -13.27 2.83 -6.96
CA GLY A 80 -12.40 2.33 -8.03
C GLY A 80 -12.29 3.25 -9.23
N LEU A 81 -11.79 2.67 -10.33
CA LEU A 81 -11.45 3.37 -11.57
C LEU A 81 -12.70 3.82 -12.35
N LYS A 82 -12.75 5.09 -12.75
CA LYS A 82 -13.72 5.60 -13.73
C LYS A 82 -13.14 5.66 -15.14
N ASN A 83 -11.99 6.32 -15.29
CA ASN A 83 -11.28 6.43 -16.55
C ASN A 83 -9.79 6.20 -16.34
N TYR A 84 -9.15 5.59 -17.32
CA TYR A 84 -7.70 5.47 -17.43
C TYR A 84 -7.25 6.12 -18.73
N THR A 85 -6.18 6.91 -18.68
CA THR A 85 -5.53 7.39 -19.90
C THR A 85 -4.06 7.70 -19.67
N LYS A 86 -3.26 7.58 -20.72
CA LYS A 86 -1.91 8.16 -20.74
C LYS A 86 -1.95 9.63 -21.15
N ARG A 87 -1.06 10.45 -20.57
CA ARG A 87 -0.90 11.88 -20.84
C ARG A 87 0.57 12.27 -20.79
N GLU A 88 0.93 13.31 -21.53
CA GLU A 88 2.21 13.98 -21.33
C GLU A 88 2.11 14.82 -20.06
N PHE A 89 3.02 14.58 -19.11
CA PHE A 89 3.17 15.45 -17.95
C PHE A 89 4.26 16.49 -18.20
N ARG A 90 4.03 17.70 -17.67
CA ARG A 90 4.94 18.84 -17.79
C ARG A 90 5.22 19.41 -16.40
N GLU A 91 6.29 20.18 -16.29
CA GLU A 91 6.68 20.88 -15.05
C GLU A 91 6.80 19.94 -13.84
N MET A 92 7.18 18.68 -14.10
CA MET A 92 7.29 17.65 -13.09
C MET A 92 8.44 17.93 -12.13
N VAL A 93 8.12 18.13 -10.86
CA VAL A 93 9.09 18.17 -9.77
C VAL A 93 8.47 17.58 -8.51
N PHE A 94 9.22 16.76 -7.79
CA PHE A 94 8.82 16.30 -6.46
C PHE A 94 10.07 15.96 -5.67
N GLU A 95 10.52 16.93 -4.89
CA GLU A 95 11.83 16.95 -4.25
C GLU A 95 11.76 17.62 -2.86
N LYS A 96 12.57 17.09 -1.94
CA LYS A 96 12.81 17.70 -0.64
C LYS A 96 14.02 18.62 -0.78
N THR A 97 13.82 19.91 -0.57
CA THR A 97 14.84 20.95 -0.57
C THR A 97 15.27 21.26 0.87
N GLU A 98 16.30 22.09 1.03
CA GLU A 98 16.68 22.63 2.34
C GLU A 98 15.56 23.44 2.99
N SER A 99 14.67 24.03 2.18
CA SER A 99 13.58 24.90 2.63
C SER A 99 12.22 24.20 2.81
N GLY A 100 12.16 22.88 2.58
CA GLY A 100 10.95 22.06 2.69
C GLY A 100 10.67 21.23 1.44
N ILE A 101 9.42 21.07 1.04
CA ILE A 101 9.05 20.33 -0.18
C ILE A 101 8.79 21.26 -1.38
N LEU A 102 9.21 20.80 -2.56
CA LEU A 102 8.81 21.33 -3.86
C LEU A 102 8.06 20.22 -4.62
N ILE A 103 6.80 20.47 -4.96
CA ILE A 103 5.96 19.59 -5.76
C ILE A 103 5.36 20.41 -6.89
N GLY A 104 5.52 19.97 -8.13
CA GLY A 104 4.98 20.64 -9.31
C GLY A 104 4.62 19.61 -10.38
N PHE A 105 3.50 19.83 -11.05
CA PHE A 105 3.10 19.08 -12.23
C PHE A 105 1.99 19.80 -12.99
N SER A 106 1.95 19.57 -14.31
CA SER A 106 0.82 19.93 -15.15
C SER A 106 0.52 18.88 -16.22
N PHE A 107 -0.76 18.75 -16.56
CA PHE A 107 -1.24 17.82 -17.60
C PHE A 107 -2.67 18.19 -18.04
N LEU A 108 -3.15 17.57 -19.13
CA LEU A 108 -4.54 17.71 -19.57
C LEU A 108 -5.40 16.57 -19.04
N ASP A 109 -6.51 16.90 -18.38
CA ASP A 109 -7.43 15.90 -17.85
C ASP A 109 -8.29 15.22 -18.96
N ILE A 110 -9.24 14.37 -18.56
CA ILE A 110 -10.11 13.64 -19.50
C ILE A 110 -11.00 14.57 -20.36
N SER A 111 -11.27 15.78 -19.88
CA SER A 111 -12.03 16.82 -20.56
C SER A 111 -11.12 17.85 -21.26
N ASN A 112 -9.82 17.55 -21.41
CA ASN A 112 -8.79 18.43 -21.94
C ASN A 112 -8.64 19.76 -21.19
N ARG A 113 -8.99 19.79 -19.90
CA ARG A 113 -8.76 20.95 -19.03
C ARG A 113 -7.32 20.91 -18.54
N ASN A 114 -6.66 22.06 -18.51
CA ASN A 114 -5.31 22.15 -17.95
C ASN A 114 -5.35 22.00 -16.44
N ILE A 115 -4.65 21.00 -15.91
CA ILE A 115 -4.38 20.83 -14.49
C ILE A 115 -2.99 21.38 -14.23
N TYR A 116 -2.85 22.26 -13.24
CA TYR A 116 -1.57 22.76 -12.78
C TYR A 116 -1.53 22.77 -11.25
N VAL A 117 -0.52 22.12 -10.68
CA VAL A 117 -0.25 22.15 -9.24
C VAL A 117 1.17 22.58 -9.02
N ASN A 118 1.38 23.52 -8.10
CA ASN A 118 2.71 23.90 -7.62
C ASN A 118 2.65 24.19 -6.11
N ILE A 119 3.48 23.49 -5.34
CA ILE A 119 3.61 23.59 -3.90
C ILE A 119 5.08 23.82 -3.60
N LYS A 120 5.39 24.95 -2.97
CA LYS A 120 6.75 25.30 -2.60
C LYS A 120 6.79 25.78 -1.17
N GLU A 121 7.44 24.99 -0.31
CA GLU A 121 7.79 25.44 1.03
C GLU A 121 9.09 26.24 1.01
N ASN A 122 9.08 27.37 1.72
CA ASN A 122 10.22 28.25 1.85
C ASN A 122 10.47 28.57 3.34
N THR A 123 10.75 27.55 4.13
CA THR A 123 11.00 27.71 5.56
C THR A 123 12.25 26.99 6.04
N ASP A 124 12.95 27.68 6.91
CA ASP A 124 14.08 27.27 7.72
C ASP A 124 13.72 26.37 8.91
N ARG A 125 12.42 26.19 9.20
CA ARG A 125 11.97 25.39 10.34
C ARG A 125 11.96 23.91 9.98
N VAL A 126 12.61 23.11 10.81
CA VAL A 126 12.60 21.64 10.69
C VAL A 126 11.34 21.08 11.34
N SER A 127 10.90 19.91 10.86
CA SER A 127 9.87 19.12 11.52
C SER A 127 10.19 17.64 11.50
N LYS A 128 9.86 16.93 12.59
CA LYS A 128 10.02 15.48 12.66
C LYS A 128 8.96 14.81 11.80
N ALA A 129 9.37 14.22 10.69
CA ALA A 129 8.49 13.38 9.89
C ALA A 129 8.05 12.14 10.69
N MET A 130 6.98 11.46 10.27
CA MET A 130 6.47 10.26 10.92
C MET A 130 6.50 9.08 9.96
N ASN A 131 6.62 7.87 10.50
CA ASN A 131 6.44 6.65 9.72
C ASN A 131 5.03 6.12 9.96
N MET A 132 4.37 5.66 8.91
CA MET A 132 3.02 5.13 9.07
C MET A 132 2.65 4.04 8.06
N LEU A 133 1.83 3.10 8.53
CA LEU A 133 1.01 2.27 7.66
C LEU A 133 -0.23 3.08 7.23
N ALA A 134 -0.35 3.38 5.95
CA ALA A 134 -1.47 4.14 5.42
C ALA A 134 -2.79 3.36 5.57
N PRO A 135 -3.89 4.01 5.99
CA PRO A 135 -5.17 3.34 6.22
C PRO A 135 -5.96 3.18 4.92
N VAL A 136 -5.31 2.86 3.81
CA VAL A 136 -5.95 2.74 2.48
C VAL A 136 -7.02 1.66 2.46
N GLY A 137 -6.81 0.56 3.20
CA GLY A 137 -7.80 -0.50 3.33
C GLY A 137 -9.03 -0.15 4.18
N ALA A 138 -8.96 0.91 4.99
CA ALA A 138 -10.06 1.31 5.87
C ALA A 138 -11.34 1.68 5.09
N GLY A 139 -11.23 2.09 3.83
CA GLY A 139 -12.37 2.39 2.95
C GLY A 139 -12.80 1.27 1.99
N SER A 140 -11.99 0.21 1.81
CA SER A 140 -12.27 -0.83 0.81
C SER A 140 -13.56 -1.60 1.12
N GLU A 141 -14.43 -1.79 0.13
CA GLU A 141 -15.67 -2.59 0.27
C GLU A 141 -15.45 -4.07 -0.10
N LYS A 142 -14.59 -4.33 -1.07
CA LYS A 142 -14.29 -5.68 -1.62
C LYS A 142 -12.79 -5.84 -1.83
N PRO A 143 -12.00 -5.94 -0.75
CA PRO A 143 -10.55 -6.02 -0.87
C PRO A 143 -10.12 -7.28 -1.64
N SER A 144 -9.08 -7.14 -2.47
CA SER A 144 -8.41 -8.27 -3.12
C SER A 144 -7.09 -8.64 -2.44
N SER A 145 -6.65 -7.92 -1.41
CA SER A 145 -5.41 -8.18 -0.67
C SER A 145 -5.49 -7.48 0.69
N LEU A 146 -4.56 -7.79 1.61
CA LEU A 146 -4.27 -6.88 2.73
C LEU A 146 -3.24 -5.84 2.25
N PRO A 147 -3.61 -4.55 2.11
CA PRO A 147 -2.70 -3.54 1.61
C PRO A 147 -1.73 -3.07 2.70
N LEU A 148 -0.44 -3.31 2.51
CA LEU A 148 0.63 -2.84 3.38
C LEU A 148 1.35 -1.67 2.73
N PHE A 149 0.81 -0.47 2.97
CA PHE A 149 1.28 0.78 2.35
C PHE A 149 2.12 1.54 3.38
N PHE A 150 3.42 1.25 3.41
CA PHE A 150 4.37 1.88 4.31
C PHE A 150 4.81 3.23 3.74
N LEU A 151 4.57 4.29 4.51
CA LEU A 151 4.99 5.65 4.19
C LEU A 151 6.08 6.07 5.18
N TYR A 152 7.31 6.17 4.69
CA TYR A 152 8.46 6.59 5.47
C TYR A 152 8.63 8.10 5.36
N GLU A 153 9.11 8.72 6.43
CA GLU A 153 9.25 10.18 6.54
C GLU A 153 8.02 10.96 6.04
N PHE A 154 6.83 10.45 6.30
CA PHE A 154 5.58 11.10 5.96
C PHE A 154 5.43 12.42 6.73
N ASP A 155 5.07 13.50 6.05
CA ASP A 155 4.74 14.78 6.68
C ASP A 155 3.59 15.50 5.96
N PHE A 156 3.06 16.50 6.65
CA PHE A 156 2.07 17.42 6.10
C PHE A 156 2.75 18.70 5.63
N VAL A 157 2.27 19.26 4.52
CA VAL A 157 2.75 20.55 4.02
C VAL A 157 2.47 21.65 5.05
N ARG A 158 3.49 22.43 5.37
CA ARG A 158 3.44 23.59 6.26
C ARG A 158 2.61 24.71 5.63
N LYS A 159 1.97 25.51 6.45
CA LYS A 159 1.22 26.68 5.98
C LYS A 159 2.04 27.94 5.83
N ARG A 160 2.93 28.19 6.78
CA ARG A 160 3.66 29.45 6.87
C ARG A 160 4.84 29.41 5.89
N LYS A 161 5.00 30.48 5.11
CA LYS A 161 6.01 30.60 4.03
C LYS A 161 5.88 29.44 3.01
N THR A 162 4.65 29.14 2.60
CA THR A 162 4.37 28.13 1.59
C THR A 162 3.49 28.72 0.51
N ASP A 163 3.94 28.61 -0.74
CA ASP A 163 3.14 28.93 -1.92
C ASP A 163 2.46 27.65 -2.39
N ILE A 164 1.12 27.64 -2.41
CA ILE A 164 0.33 26.53 -2.93
C ILE A 164 -0.61 27.05 -4.01
N ILE A 165 -0.44 26.52 -5.22
CA ILE A 165 -1.26 26.79 -6.38
C ILE A 165 -1.87 25.46 -6.81
N ILE A 166 -3.20 25.42 -6.87
CA ILE A 166 -3.97 24.32 -7.45
C ILE A 166 -4.89 24.99 -8.45
N GLU A 167 -4.70 24.71 -9.73
CA GLU A 167 -5.42 25.33 -10.82
C GLU A 167 -5.98 24.28 -11.77
N ILE A 168 -7.25 24.44 -12.14
CA ILE A 168 -7.94 23.61 -13.12
C ILE A 168 -8.60 24.57 -14.10
N ASP A 169 -8.14 24.54 -15.35
CA ASP A 169 -8.62 25.40 -16.44
C ASP A 169 -8.58 26.90 -16.09
N GLY A 170 -7.46 27.38 -15.55
CA GLY A 170 -7.30 28.78 -15.13
C GLY A 170 -7.95 29.13 -13.79
N LYS A 171 -8.81 28.27 -13.24
CA LYS A 171 -9.49 28.50 -11.97
C LYS A 171 -8.71 27.96 -10.79
N LYS A 172 -8.44 28.82 -9.80
CA LYS A 172 -7.68 28.49 -8.59
C LYS A 172 -8.54 27.88 -7.49
N TYR A 173 -7.98 26.89 -6.81
CA TYR A 173 -8.59 26.16 -5.70
C TYR A 173 -7.74 26.25 -4.43
N LYS A 174 -8.40 26.21 -3.28
CA LYS A 174 -7.74 26.31 -1.97
C LYS A 174 -7.49 24.91 -1.42
N ALA A 175 -6.25 24.64 -1.03
CA ALA A 175 -5.90 23.42 -0.32
C ALA A 175 -6.62 23.36 1.04
N ASP A 176 -7.00 22.14 1.44
CA ASP A 176 -7.69 21.91 2.69
C ASP A 176 -6.77 22.17 3.89
N ASN A 177 -7.32 22.82 4.91
CA ASN A 177 -6.69 22.92 6.21
C ASN A 177 -6.72 21.58 6.94
N PHE A 178 -5.68 21.29 7.73
CA PHE A 178 -5.68 20.15 8.65
C PHE A 178 -6.98 20.12 9.46
N PRO A 179 -7.63 18.95 9.63
CA PRO A 179 -9.00 18.86 10.13
C PRO A 179 -9.17 19.34 11.57
N PHE A 180 -8.10 19.33 12.37
CA PHE A 180 -8.11 19.77 13.76
C PHE A 180 -7.24 21.03 13.94
N PRO A 181 -7.58 21.93 14.87
CA PRO A 181 -6.80 23.14 15.15
C PRO A 181 -5.55 22.81 15.99
N VAL A 182 -4.73 21.87 15.53
CA VAL A 182 -3.52 21.41 16.21
C VAL A 182 -2.28 21.74 15.38
N THR A 183 -1.24 22.20 16.04
CA THR A 183 0.07 22.43 15.41
C THR A 183 0.95 21.20 15.53
N LYS A 184 1.75 20.93 14.50
CA LYS A 184 2.87 19.99 14.57
C LYS A 184 4.14 20.78 14.84
N GLU A 185 4.71 20.65 16.03
CA GLU A 185 5.91 21.39 16.47
C GLU A 185 5.75 22.92 16.32
N LEU A 186 4.62 23.45 16.79
CA LEU A 186 4.27 24.88 16.69
C LEU A 186 4.21 25.39 15.24
N GLN A 187 3.94 24.50 14.28
CA GLN A 187 3.75 24.82 12.87
C GLN A 187 2.38 24.33 12.39
N TRP A 188 1.61 25.23 11.80
CA TRP A 188 0.34 24.92 11.17
C TRP A 188 0.54 24.15 9.87
N ARG A 189 -0.35 23.20 9.59
CA ARG A 189 -0.28 22.29 8.44
C ARG A 189 -1.53 22.40 7.57
N TYR A 190 -1.34 22.22 6.27
CA TYR A 190 -2.42 21.82 5.36
C TYR A 190 -2.73 20.33 5.54
N TYR A 191 -3.85 19.87 5.02
CA TYR A 191 -4.17 18.45 4.91
C TYR A 191 -3.53 17.80 3.67
N THR A 192 -2.84 18.60 2.86
CA THR A 192 -1.90 18.12 1.85
C THR A 192 -0.71 17.47 2.53
N ARG A 193 -0.37 16.27 2.06
CA ARG A 193 0.56 15.36 2.73
C ARG A 193 1.42 14.65 1.71
N TYR A 194 2.63 14.28 2.09
CA TYR A 194 3.58 13.65 1.18
C TYR A 194 4.52 12.69 1.90
N SER A 195 5.11 11.80 1.13
CA SER A 195 6.25 10.98 1.50
C SER A 195 7.18 10.85 0.29
N MET A 196 8.48 10.96 0.56
CA MET A 196 9.54 10.82 -0.44
C MET A 196 10.06 9.38 -0.54
N ASP A 197 9.59 8.51 0.36
CA ASP A 197 9.98 7.10 0.39
C ASP A 197 8.80 6.24 0.83
N CYS A 198 8.32 5.43 -0.12
CA CYS A 198 7.12 4.62 0.03
C CYS A 198 7.42 3.18 -0.35
N GLN A 199 6.64 2.28 0.23
CA GLN A 199 6.62 0.88 -0.14
C GLN A 199 5.21 0.35 -0.07
N ILE A 200 4.77 -0.30 -1.16
CA ILE A 200 3.45 -0.93 -1.22
C ILE A 200 3.64 -2.43 -1.40
N ILE A 201 3.01 -3.18 -0.51
CA ILE A 201 2.92 -4.64 -0.59
C ILE A 201 1.43 -5.04 -0.56
N GLU A 202 1.04 -5.90 -1.50
CA GLU A 202 -0.27 -6.56 -1.49
C GLU A 202 -0.08 -7.95 -0.87
N PHE A 203 -0.45 -8.12 0.40
CA PHE A 203 -0.28 -9.40 1.08
C PHE A 203 -1.46 -10.33 0.81
N ALA A 204 -1.13 -11.57 0.40
CA ALA A 204 -2.05 -12.66 0.10
C ALA A 204 -3.15 -12.23 -0.88
N LYS A 205 -2.78 -11.87 -2.10
CA LYS A 205 -3.75 -11.45 -3.12
C LYS A 205 -4.76 -12.57 -3.39
N ALA A 206 -6.03 -12.23 -3.27
CA ALA A 206 -7.17 -13.10 -3.55
C ALA A 206 -7.19 -13.45 -5.04
N ASP A 207 -7.32 -14.73 -5.34
CA ASP A 207 -7.31 -15.26 -6.70
C ASP A 207 -8.13 -16.55 -6.81
N GLU A 208 -8.50 -16.90 -8.02
CA GLU A 208 -9.10 -18.18 -8.38
C GLU A 208 -8.30 -18.81 -9.51
N GLY A 209 -7.76 -20.00 -9.27
CA GLY A 209 -6.95 -20.67 -10.28
C GLY A 209 -6.26 -21.92 -9.75
N LYS A 210 -5.40 -22.50 -10.58
CA LYS A 210 -4.58 -23.65 -10.19
C LYS A 210 -3.27 -23.20 -9.56
N LEU A 211 -2.97 -23.75 -8.40
CA LEU A 211 -1.65 -23.63 -7.79
C LEU A 211 -0.66 -24.48 -8.57
N ILE A 212 0.48 -23.88 -8.89
CA ILE A 212 1.54 -24.55 -9.66
C ILE A 212 2.64 -24.95 -8.67
N PRO A 213 3.07 -26.22 -8.65
CA PRO A 213 4.23 -26.64 -7.87
C PRO A 213 5.47 -25.86 -8.29
N ILE A 214 6.22 -25.38 -7.31
CA ILE A 214 7.50 -24.71 -7.50
C ILE A 214 8.64 -25.64 -7.15
N GLU A 215 9.75 -25.52 -7.88
CA GLU A 215 10.98 -26.24 -7.56
C GLU A 215 11.82 -25.38 -6.60
N LEU A 216 12.21 -25.99 -5.47
CA LEU A 216 13.05 -25.34 -4.47
C LEU A 216 14.54 -25.55 -4.76
N THR A 217 15.32 -24.54 -4.38
CA THR A 217 16.79 -24.63 -4.33
C THR A 217 17.28 -25.59 -3.23
N GLU A 218 18.58 -25.87 -3.19
CA GLU A 218 19.21 -26.70 -2.14
C GLU A 218 18.99 -26.14 -0.73
N ASP A 219 18.86 -24.81 -0.60
CA ASP A 219 18.61 -24.11 0.66
C ASP A 219 17.11 -24.03 1.02
N PHE A 220 16.25 -24.77 0.32
CA PHE A 220 14.78 -24.76 0.51
C PHE A 220 14.16 -23.37 0.31
N THR A 221 14.61 -22.65 -0.71
CA THR A 221 14.06 -21.33 -1.08
C THR A 221 13.52 -21.33 -2.51
N TYR A 222 12.64 -20.38 -2.78
CA TYR A 222 12.17 -20.05 -4.13
C TYR A 222 12.07 -18.54 -4.27
N THR A 223 12.55 -17.99 -5.39
CA THR A 223 12.53 -16.55 -5.64
C THR A 223 11.72 -16.22 -6.88
N ASP A 224 10.74 -15.34 -6.72
CA ASP A 224 9.96 -14.74 -7.81
C ASP A 224 10.24 -13.23 -7.83
N GLY A 225 11.08 -12.80 -8.78
CA GLY A 225 11.55 -11.42 -8.86
C GLY A 225 12.32 -11.00 -7.60
N GLN A 226 11.74 -10.09 -6.82
CA GLN A 226 12.31 -9.56 -5.57
C GLN A 226 11.74 -10.23 -4.31
N ILE A 227 10.94 -11.29 -4.47
CA ILE A 227 10.25 -11.94 -3.37
C ILE A 227 10.84 -13.33 -3.19
N THR A 228 11.40 -13.59 -2.03
CA THR A 228 11.98 -14.89 -1.67
C THR A 228 11.11 -15.57 -0.64
N TYR A 229 10.64 -16.77 -0.98
CA TYR A 229 9.89 -17.66 -0.11
C TYR A 229 10.89 -18.66 0.50
N SER A 230 10.93 -18.72 1.82
CA SER A 230 11.80 -19.64 2.56
C SER A 230 10.97 -20.74 3.20
N PHE A 231 11.40 -21.98 3.00
CA PHE A 231 10.69 -23.16 3.49
C PHE A 231 11.56 -23.91 4.50
N THR A 232 10.91 -24.73 5.32
CA THR A 232 11.58 -25.65 6.24
C THR A 232 11.11 -27.08 5.98
N PRO A 233 12.04 -28.02 5.78
CA PRO A 233 11.69 -29.43 5.70
C PRO A 233 11.37 -29.98 7.09
N ASN A 234 10.29 -30.73 7.22
CA ASN A 234 9.98 -31.46 8.44
C ASN A 234 9.60 -32.90 8.10
N ASN A 235 10.55 -33.82 8.31
CA ASN A 235 10.50 -35.23 7.93
C ASN A 235 10.18 -35.46 6.43
N LYS A 236 8.87 -35.45 6.08
CA LYS A 236 8.34 -35.74 4.74
C LYS A 236 7.58 -34.57 4.10
N ASN A 237 7.37 -33.48 4.83
CA ASN A 237 6.62 -32.33 4.35
C ASN A 237 7.52 -31.10 4.25
N ILE A 238 7.17 -30.20 3.33
CA ILE A 238 7.74 -28.86 3.27
C ILE A 238 6.72 -27.86 3.83
N SER A 239 7.20 -26.94 4.65
CA SER A 239 6.38 -25.87 5.22
C SER A 239 6.95 -24.50 4.90
N LEU A 240 6.11 -23.56 4.49
CA LEU A 240 6.47 -22.16 4.28
C LEU A 240 6.75 -21.51 5.64
N LYS A 241 7.98 -21.04 5.82
CA LYS A 241 8.44 -20.42 7.07
C LYS A 241 8.38 -18.90 6.99
N SER A 242 8.82 -18.31 5.89
CA SER A 242 8.81 -16.86 5.73
C SER A 242 8.76 -16.43 4.27
N ILE A 243 8.36 -15.17 4.07
CA ILE A 243 8.40 -14.48 2.78
C ILE A 243 9.19 -13.18 3.00
N VAL A 244 10.23 -12.97 2.21
CA VAL A 244 11.05 -11.77 2.27
C VAL A 244 10.89 -11.00 0.96
N ILE A 245 10.54 -9.73 1.06
CA ILE A 245 10.53 -8.79 -0.05
C ILE A 245 11.83 -8.01 0.04
N ASP A 246 12.75 -8.30 -0.89
CA ASP A 246 14.06 -7.66 -0.98
C ASP A 246 13.93 -6.28 -1.66
N ASP A 247 13.55 -5.28 -0.87
CA ASP A 247 13.74 -3.88 -1.22
C ASP A 247 15.03 -3.37 -0.56
N LYS A 248 15.92 -2.79 -1.38
CA LYS A 248 17.25 -2.33 -0.95
C LYS A 248 17.21 -1.29 0.18
N ARG A 249 16.10 -0.57 0.36
CA ARG A 249 15.94 0.46 1.39
C ARG A 249 15.17 -0.10 2.57
N HIS A 250 14.04 -0.74 2.29
CA HIS A 250 13.08 -1.15 3.29
C HIS A 250 12.69 -2.62 3.10
N PRO A 251 13.54 -3.58 3.51
CA PRO A 251 13.17 -4.98 3.44
C PRO A 251 11.94 -5.25 4.31
N VAL A 252 11.09 -6.14 3.82
CA VAL A 252 9.89 -6.58 4.56
C VAL A 252 9.94 -8.09 4.68
N GLU A 253 9.72 -8.57 5.90
CA GLU A 253 9.64 -9.98 6.21
C GLU A 253 8.26 -10.31 6.74
N ILE A 254 7.69 -11.40 6.23
CA ILE A 254 6.47 -12.02 6.70
C ILE A 254 6.89 -13.37 7.28
N GLU A 255 6.90 -13.49 8.59
CA GLU A 255 7.30 -14.70 9.31
C GLU A 255 6.06 -15.45 9.79
N PHE A 256 6.04 -16.78 9.59
CA PHE A 256 5.05 -17.69 10.16
C PHE A 256 5.70 -18.47 11.31
N HIS A 257 5.25 -18.23 12.54
CA HIS A 257 5.87 -18.78 13.77
C HIS A 257 5.72 -20.29 13.82
N GLU A 258 4.53 -20.74 13.50
CA GLU A 258 4.24 -22.09 13.07
C GLU A 258 4.36 -22.08 11.53
N PRO A 259 5.25 -22.86 10.90
CA PRO A 259 5.36 -22.88 9.44
C PRO A 259 4.09 -23.44 8.77
N ILE A 260 3.66 -22.83 7.66
CA ILE A 260 2.45 -23.24 6.93
C ILE A 260 2.76 -24.48 6.09
N LEU A 261 2.06 -25.58 6.33
CA LEU A 261 2.20 -26.80 5.53
C LEU A 261 1.83 -26.54 4.06
N THR A 262 2.73 -26.88 3.15
CA THR A 262 2.53 -26.69 1.70
C THR A 262 2.21 -27.98 0.96
N GLU A 263 2.48 -29.11 1.60
CA GLU A 263 2.16 -30.45 1.15
C GLU A 263 1.70 -31.24 2.36
N CYS A 264 0.58 -31.95 2.26
CA CYS A 264 0.21 -32.89 3.30
C CYS A 264 -0.73 -33.96 2.76
N ASN A 265 -0.45 -35.22 3.14
CA ASN A 265 -1.19 -36.41 2.73
C ASN A 265 -2.06 -36.97 3.86
N GLN A 266 -2.19 -36.22 4.96
CA GLN A 266 -2.88 -36.64 6.18
C GLN A 266 -3.74 -35.50 6.71
N GLU A 267 -4.77 -35.84 7.47
CA GLU A 267 -5.59 -34.84 8.13
C GLU A 267 -4.78 -34.05 9.15
N VAL A 268 -4.86 -32.73 9.08
CA VAL A 268 -4.13 -31.83 9.96
C VAL A 268 -4.98 -30.62 10.30
N ALA A 269 -4.96 -30.23 11.56
CA ALA A 269 -5.40 -28.92 12.02
C ALA A 269 -4.20 -28.20 12.64
N LEU A 270 -3.93 -26.98 12.19
CA LEU A 270 -2.84 -26.14 12.66
C LEU A 270 -3.35 -24.73 12.93
N ASP A 271 -3.13 -24.25 14.13
CA ASP A 271 -3.28 -22.85 14.50
C ASP A 271 -1.89 -22.23 14.58
N GLY A 272 -1.74 -21.02 14.05
CA GLY A 272 -0.47 -20.33 14.09
C GLY A 272 -0.58 -18.82 14.08
N ARG A 273 0.58 -18.17 14.14
CA ARG A 273 0.74 -16.72 14.13
C ARG A 273 1.65 -16.28 13.01
N PHE A 274 1.38 -15.08 12.50
CA PHE A 274 2.25 -14.42 11.55
C PHE A 274 2.63 -13.02 12.02
N HIS A 275 3.83 -12.60 11.64
CA HIS A 275 4.33 -11.26 11.86
C HIS A 275 4.77 -10.66 10.53
N VAL A 276 4.33 -9.43 10.25
CA VAL A 276 4.91 -8.61 9.19
C VAL A 276 5.78 -7.55 9.84
N THR A 277 7.07 -7.60 9.51
CA THR A 277 8.11 -6.74 10.05
C THR A 277 8.85 -6.04 8.92
N THR A 278 9.36 -4.86 9.25
CA THR A 278 10.33 -4.12 8.45
C THR A 278 11.28 -3.45 9.45
N GLU A 279 11.82 -2.29 9.11
CA GLU A 279 12.55 -1.44 10.05
C GLU A 279 11.74 -1.20 11.32
N THR A 280 12.42 -1.25 12.46
CA THR A 280 11.81 -1.12 13.79
C THR A 280 11.03 0.18 13.96
N VAL A 281 11.42 1.25 13.25
CA VAL A 281 10.79 2.57 13.28
C VAL A 281 9.42 2.63 12.59
N MET A 282 9.07 1.65 11.74
CA MET A 282 7.75 1.56 11.10
C MET A 282 6.73 0.81 11.99
N GLY A 283 7.22 -0.02 12.90
CA GLY A 283 6.38 -0.91 13.69
C GLY A 283 6.08 -2.23 12.99
N THR A 284 5.02 -2.92 13.42
CA THR A 284 4.74 -4.30 13.03
C THR A 284 3.26 -4.55 12.84
N VAL A 285 2.90 -5.41 11.89
CA VAL A 285 1.54 -5.99 11.79
C VAL A 285 1.60 -7.42 12.26
N LYS A 286 0.62 -7.85 13.06
CA LYS A 286 0.59 -9.20 13.62
C LYS A 286 -0.80 -9.81 13.47
N GLY A 287 -0.84 -11.13 13.41
CA GLY A 287 -2.09 -11.83 13.32
C GLY A 287 -1.99 -13.32 13.58
N THR A 288 -3.13 -13.96 13.42
CA THR A 288 -3.33 -15.40 13.56
C THR A 288 -3.76 -16.00 12.23
N TYR A 289 -3.47 -17.28 12.05
CA TYR A 289 -3.96 -18.07 10.93
C TYR A 289 -4.36 -19.47 11.39
N GLN A 290 -5.25 -20.11 10.63
CA GLN A 290 -5.68 -21.48 10.85
C GLN A 290 -5.61 -22.24 9.53
N LEU A 291 -5.16 -23.48 9.58
CA LEU A 291 -5.13 -24.42 8.47
C LEU A 291 -5.81 -25.72 8.88
N GLU A 292 -6.75 -26.17 8.06
CA GLU A 292 -7.44 -27.45 8.21
C GLU A 292 -7.35 -28.21 6.90
N LEU A 293 -6.70 -29.38 6.91
CA LEU A 293 -6.73 -30.32 5.80
C LEU A 293 -7.58 -31.52 6.20
N ALA A 294 -8.67 -31.75 5.47
CA ALA A 294 -9.52 -32.92 5.65
C ALA A 294 -10.09 -33.37 4.30
N ASN A 295 -10.17 -34.69 4.07
CA ASN A 295 -10.75 -35.27 2.85
C ASN A 295 -10.16 -34.70 1.53
N GLY A 296 -8.87 -34.39 1.50
CA GLY A 296 -8.20 -33.82 0.31
C GLY A 296 -8.50 -32.35 0.06
N VAL A 297 -9.14 -31.64 0.98
CA VAL A 297 -9.42 -30.20 0.89
C VAL A 297 -8.68 -29.46 2.01
N CYS A 298 -7.82 -28.51 1.63
CA CYS A 298 -7.15 -27.61 2.56
C CYS A 298 -7.94 -26.30 2.66
N LYS A 299 -8.34 -25.93 3.87
CA LYS A 299 -8.92 -24.64 4.20
C LYS A 299 -7.89 -23.84 4.98
N PHE A 300 -7.58 -22.65 4.50
CA PHE A 300 -6.70 -21.70 5.16
C PHE A 300 -7.47 -20.43 5.47
N SER A 301 -7.31 -19.92 6.68
CA SER A 301 -7.84 -18.61 7.06
C SER A 301 -6.82 -17.82 7.85
N MET A 302 -6.86 -16.49 7.74
CA MET A 302 -5.88 -15.61 8.38
C MET A 302 -6.48 -14.25 8.69
N SER A 303 -6.07 -13.64 9.81
CA SER A 303 -6.48 -12.29 10.15
C SER A 303 -5.39 -11.52 10.90
N PRO A 304 -5.11 -10.25 10.57
CA PRO A 304 -4.24 -9.38 11.36
C PRO A 304 -4.99 -8.81 12.58
N ASP A 305 -5.47 -9.68 13.46
CA ASP A 305 -6.33 -9.40 14.63
C ASP A 305 -5.68 -8.46 15.67
N GLU A 306 -4.36 -8.44 15.76
CA GLU A 306 -3.60 -7.49 16.57
C GLU A 306 -3.50 -6.10 15.92
N GLY A 307 -3.74 -5.98 14.61
CA GLY A 307 -3.66 -4.74 13.84
C GLY A 307 -2.22 -4.29 13.59
N TRP A 308 -2.05 -2.98 13.39
CA TRP A 308 -0.72 -2.37 13.27
C TRP A 308 -0.29 -1.74 14.59
N LYS A 309 0.89 -2.14 15.07
CA LYS A 309 1.54 -1.57 16.25
C LYS A 309 2.56 -0.52 15.79
N SER A 310 2.13 0.74 15.78
CA SER A 310 2.95 1.88 15.39
C SER A 310 4.07 2.22 16.38
N VAL A 311 5.07 2.98 15.92
CA VAL A 311 6.17 3.51 16.72
C VAL A 311 6.18 5.05 16.62
N PRO A 312 5.33 5.75 17.40
CA PRO A 312 5.23 7.20 17.33
C PRO A 312 6.46 7.89 17.91
N ASN A 313 6.92 8.95 17.24
CA ASN A 313 8.13 9.71 17.59
C ASN A 313 7.89 11.14 18.12
N SER A 314 6.62 11.52 18.33
CA SER A 314 6.20 12.83 18.84
C SER A 314 4.87 12.73 19.58
N PHE A 315 4.49 13.79 20.31
CA PHE A 315 3.18 13.84 20.97
C PHE A 315 2.01 13.76 19.98
N LEU A 316 2.10 14.51 18.87
CA LEU A 316 1.05 14.52 17.85
C LEU A 316 0.92 13.14 17.18
N THR A 317 2.04 12.50 16.86
CA THR A 317 2.03 11.16 16.26
C THR A 317 1.53 10.11 17.24
N LYS A 318 1.83 10.23 18.55
CA LYS A 318 1.26 9.36 19.58
C LYS A 318 -0.27 9.49 19.68
N MET A 319 -0.80 10.70 19.49
CA MET A 319 -2.25 10.94 19.46
C MET A 319 -2.90 10.34 18.22
N ILE A 320 -2.36 10.63 17.03
CA ILE A 320 -2.91 10.17 15.74
C ILE A 320 -2.78 8.64 15.58
N LEU A 321 -1.66 8.07 16.01
CA LEU A 321 -1.32 6.65 15.84
C LEU A 321 -1.53 5.84 17.13
N SER A 322 -2.45 6.26 17.99
CA SER A 322 -2.82 5.49 19.18
C SER A 322 -3.32 4.09 18.78
N SER A 323 -3.21 3.11 19.68
CA SER A 323 -3.65 1.72 19.40
C SER A 323 -5.14 1.59 19.08
N LYS A 324 -5.95 2.61 19.41
CA LYS A 324 -7.39 2.70 19.11
C LYS A 324 -7.69 3.51 17.84
N SER A 325 -6.69 4.14 17.23
CA SER A 325 -6.87 4.94 16.03
C SER A 325 -7.24 4.07 14.83
N ILE A 326 -7.89 4.67 13.83
CA ILE A 326 -8.19 3.97 12.57
C ILE A 326 -6.91 3.43 11.93
N PHE A 327 -5.79 4.17 12.02
CA PHE A 327 -4.48 3.75 11.47
C PHE A 327 -4.00 2.41 12.02
N CYS A 328 -4.19 2.16 13.31
CA CYS A 328 -3.74 0.94 13.98
C CYS A 328 -4.78 -0.19 13.93
N THR A 329 -6.06 0.14 13.81
CA THR A 329 -7.17 -0.83 13.96
C THR A 329 -7.77 -1.29 12.65
N TRP A 330 -7.65 -0.52 11.56
CA TRP A 330 -8.24 -0.91 10.27
C TRP A 330 -7.80 -2.30 9.78
N PRO A 331 -6.55 -2.78 9.97
CA PRO A 331 -6.18 -4.12 9.51
C PRO A 331 -7.03 -5.20 10.17
N LYS A 332 -7.42 -5.01 11.45
CA LYS A 332 -8.23 -5.98 12.22
C LYS A 332 -9.60 -6.28 11.60
N THR A 333 -10.06 -5.42 10.69
CA THR A 333 -11.31 -5.62 9.96
C THR A 333 -11.17 -6.64 8.83
N TYR A 334 -9.95 -7.05 8.46
CA TYR A 334 -9.67 -7.95 7.35
C TYR A 334 -9.63 -9.42 7.80
N TRP A 335 -10.18 -10.28 6.97
CA TRP A 335 -10.21 -11.73 7.15
C TRP A 335 -9.99 -12.42 5.81
N TYR A 336 -8.92 -13.21 5.68
CA TYR A 336 -8.62 -13.98 4.48
C TYR A 336 -9.17 -15.38 4.61
N GLU A 337 -9.71 -15.91 3.52
CA GLU A 337 -10.12 -17.30 3.38
C GLU A 337 -9.57 -17.85 2.07
N GLN A 338 -9.12 -19.09 2.11
CA GLN A 338 -8.71 -19.85 0.94
C GLN A 338 -9.13 -21.31 1.10
N VAL A 339 -9.64 -21.87 0.01
CA VAL A 339 -9.93 -23.30 -0.10
C VAL A 339 -9.12 -23.84 -1.28
N ILE A 340 -8.40 -24.93 -1.05
CA ILE A 340 -7.55 -25.60 -2.02
C ILE A 340 -7.99 -27.07 -2.11
N ASP A 341 -8.38 -27.52 -3.28
CA ASP A 341 -8.54 -28.94 -3.57
C ASP A 341 -7.16 -29.54 -3.89
N MET A 342 -6.67 -30.40 -3.01
CA MET A 342 -5.33 -30.96 -3.11
C MET A 342 -5.21 -32.01 -4.22
N ASN A 343 -6.32 -32.49 -4.81
CA ASN A 343 -6.29 -33.49 -5.87
C ASN A 343 -6.02 -32.87 -7.24
N ASN A 344 -6.56 -31.67 -7.49
CA ASN A 344 -6.44 -30.97 -8.78
C ASN A 344 -5.72 -29.61 -8.67
N MET A 345 -5.31 -29.24 -7.46
CA MET A 345 -4.63 -27.99 -7.10
C MET A 345 -5.45 -26.73 -7.40
N GLU A 346 -6.77 -26.83 -7.54
CA GLU A 346 -7.66 -25.68 -7.69
C GLU A 346 -7.80 -24.95 -6.36
N ALA A 347 -7.53 -23.66 -6.37
CA ALA A 347 -7.62 -22.79 -5.23
C ALA A 347 -8.56 -21.62 -5.50
N ARG A 348 -9.32 -21.26 -4.47
CA ARG A 348 -10.17 -20.07 -4.44
C ARG A 348 -9.89 -19.33 -3.16
N SER A 349 -9.58 -18.05 -3.26
CA SER A 349 -9.38 -17.20 -2.09
C SER A 349 -10.11 -15.88 -2.18
N ARG A 350 -10.35 -15.29 -1.02
CA ARG A 350 -11.02 -14.00 -0.88
C ARG A 350 -10.59 -13.31 0.40
N TRP A 351 -10.64 -11.98 0.38
CA TRP A 351 -10.65 -11.18 1.59
C TRP A 351 -12.09 -10.74 1.91
N ILE A 352 -12.44 -10.84 3.17
CA ILE A 352 -13.67 -10.35 3.77
C ILE A 352 -13.30 -9.20 4.69
N LYS A 353 -14.03 -8.11 4.59
CA LYS A 353 -13.93 -7.01 5.55
C LYS A 353 -15.16 -7.03 6.46
N LYS A 354 -14.92 -7.11 7.77
CA LYS A 354 -15.95 -7.20 8.82
C LYS A 354 -16.38 -5.83 9.33
#